data_AF-A0A661RFV9-F1
#
_entry.id   AF-A0A661RFV9-F1
#
_cell.length_a   1.000
_cell.length_b   1.000
_cell.length_c   1.000
_cell.angle_alpha   90.00
_cell.angle_beta   90.00
_cell.angle_gamma   90.00
#
_symmetry.space_group_name_H-M   'P 1'
#
loop_
_entity.id
_entity.type
_entity.pdbx_description
1 polymer ?
#
loop_
_entity_poly.entity_id
_entity_poly.type
_entity_poly.pdbx_seq_one_letter_code
_entity_poly.pdbx_strand_id
1 'polypeptide(L)'
;MSNKVIVGIYDAVGGPKTPIMRADGYQAGPTDKGEYVIAYCAKHSSPRMYRTWSNIRWGTPLRERKGILEVYINGKWQALKNFTSATKTDIQDYHQQLYGSWKVPKTWVFNDFGHITCYFFQDINKNRRLDGKERIHAEFVHTTPGNEAQSAQGKPVILTESHGCIHVEPSDIDNMIKNGYLNKGNTLIIHSYPDTAPIWPWGIGTPP
;
A
#
# COMPACT_ATOMS: atom_id res chain seq x y z
N MET A 1 8.60 -31.11 16.09
CA MET A 1 8.60 -29.65 15.82
C MET A 1 9.08 -29.46 14.40
N SER A 2 8.29 -28.84 13.52
CA SER A 2 8.74 -28.56 12.15
C SER A 2 9.82 -27.46 12.19
N ASN A 3 10.96 -27.70 11.55
CA ASN A 3 11.96 -26.67 11.35
C ASN A 3 11.36 -25.63 10.40
N LYS A 4 11.10 -24.43 10.93
CA LYS A 4 10.73 -23.27 10.10
C LYS A 4 12.02 -22.72 9.48
N VAL A 5 11.96 -22.40 8.18
CA VAL A 5 13.08 -21.87 7.40
C VAL A 5 12.71 -20.47 6.93
N ILE A 6 13.61 -19.50 7.11
CA ILE A 6 13.43 -18.18 6.49
C ILE A 6 13.75 -18.31 5.00
N VAL A 7 12.82 -17.90 4.16
CA VAL A 7 12.97 -17.91 2.69
C VAL A 7 13.02 -16.50 2.09
N GLY A 8 12.85 -15.46 2.92
CA GLY A 8 12.94 -14.06 2.54
C GLY A 8 12.88 -13.14 3.75
N ILE A 9 13.59 -12.02 3.68
CA ILE A 9 13.57 -10.92 4.66
C ILE A 9 13.39 -9.64 3.84
N TYR A 10 12.49 -8.78 4.29
CA TYR A 10 12.12 -7.55 3.62
C TYR A 10 11.88 -6.47 4.65
N ASP A 11 12.22 -5.24 4.30
CA ASP A 11 11.94 -4.10 5.16
C ASP A 11 10.47 -3.70 5.05
N ALA A 12 9.88 -3.41 6.20
CA ALA A 12 8.50 -2.96 6.30
C ALA A 12 8.34 -2.01 7.48
N VAL A 13 7.44 -1.03 7.33
CA VAL A 13 7.11 -0.08 8.39
C VAL A 13 5.60 -0.06 8.60
N GLY A 14 5.19 -0.36 9.83
CA GLY A 14 3.80 -0.28 10.27
C GLY A 14 3.41 1.13 10.71
N GLY A 15 2.35 1.22 11.51
CA GLY A 15 2.00 2.45 12.21
C GLY A 15 2.97 2.80 13.35
N PRO A 16 2.78 3.93 14.03
CA PRO A 16 3.58 4.31 15.19
C PRO A 16 3.22 3.47 16.43
N LYS A 17 4.21 3.14 17.27
CA LYS A 17 3.99 2.41 18.53
C LYS A 17 3.01 3.10 19.47
N THR A 18 3.01 4.43 19.47
CA THR A 18 2.11 5.26 20.26
C THR A 18 1.21 6.04 19.31
N PRO A 19 -0.11 6.07 19.53
CA PRO A 19 -0.99 6.81 18.66
C PRO A 19 -0.65 8.30 18.60
N ILE A 20 -0.57 8.85 17.39
CA ILE A 20 -0.28 10.27 17.16
C ILE A 20 -1.21 10.85 16.11
N MET A 21 -1.50 12.15 16.22
CA MET A 21 -2.25 12.85 15.20
C MET A 21 -1.32 13.29 14.06
N ARG A 22 -1.63 12.86 12.84
CA ARG A 22 -0.87 13.23 11.65
C ARG A 22 -1.41 14.54 11.07
N ALA A 23 -0.61 15.18 10.22
CA ALA A 23 -0.94 16.46 9.60
C ALA A 23 -2.18 16.39 8.67
N ASP A 24 -2.58 15.19 8.27
CA ASP A 24 -3.78 14.92 7.48
C ASP A 24 -5.08 14.87 8.32
N GLY A 25 -4.99 15.04 9.65
CA GLY A 25 -6.13 15.03 10.56
C GLY A 25 -6.63 13.64 10.93
N TYR A 26 -5.91 12.58 10.55
CA TYR A 26 -6.21 11.21 10.94
C TYR A 26 -5.23 10.70 12.00
N GLN A 27 -5.76 9.97 12.99
CA GLN A 27 -4.92 9.35 14.01
C GLN A 27 -4.18 8.18 13.38
N ALA A 28 -2.86 8.20 13.47
CA ALA A 28 -2.05 7.03 13.21
C ALA A 28 -1.90 6.24 14.52
N GLY A 29 -2.19 4.94 14.47
CA GLY A 29 -2.04 4.02 15.60
C GLY A 29 -1.09 2.88 15.27
N PRO A 30 -0.73 2.06 16.27
CA PRO A 30 0.08 0.86 16.04
C PRO A 30 -0.64 -0.06 15.06
N THR A 31 0.12 -0.74 14.20
CA THR A 31 -0.42 -1.85 13.40
C THR A 31 -0.96 -2.93 14.33
N ASP A 32 -2.19 -3.39 14.08
CA ASP A 32 -2.84 -4.37 14.92
C ASP A 32 -2.11 -5.72 14.88
N LYS A 33 -1.71 -6.18 16.06
CA LYS A 33 -1.10 -7.51 16.21
C LYS A 33 -2.13 -8.60 16.02
N GLY A 34 -1.70 -9.75 15.49
CA GLY A 34 -2.57 -10.90 15.36
C GLY A 34 -2.10 -11.91 14.32
N GLU A 35 -2.88 -12.98 14.20
CA GLU A 35 -2.78 -13.91 13.09
C GLU A 35 -3.94 -13.64 12.13
N TYR A 36 -3.58 -13.42 10.87
CA TYR A 36 -4.48 -13.08 9.78
C TYR A 36 -4.27 -14.01 8.59
N VAL A 37 -5.21 -13.99 7.66
CA VAL A 37 -5.12 -14.72 6.40
C VAL A 37 -5.15 -13.74 5.24
N ILE A 38 -4.22 -13.88 4.29
CA ILE A 38 -4.22 -13.09 3.06
C ILE A 38 -5.49 -13.39 2.26
N ALA A 39 -6.29 -12.37 1.96
CA ALA A 39 -7.51 -12.49 1.19
C ALA A 39 -7.21 -12.48 -0.32
N TYR A 40 -6.52 -11.44 -0.79
CA TYR A 40 -6.15 -11.20 -2.18
C TYR A 40 -5.24 -9.97 -2.29
N CYS A 41 -4.58 -9.79 -3.43
CA CYS A 41 -3.89 -8.55 -3.78
C CYS A 41 -4.55 -7.92 -5.01
N ALA A 42 -4.81 -6.61 -4.97
CA ALA A 42 -5.44 -5.87 -6.05
C ALA A 42 -5.12 -4.37 -5.98
N LYS A 43 -5.30 -3.67 -7.10
CA LYS A 43 -5.22 -2.19 -7.14
C LYS A 43 -6.32 -1.56 -6.28
N HIS A 44 -5.93 -0.80 -5.26
CA HIS A 44 -6.86 -0.18 -4.33
C HIS A 44 -7.58 1.03 -4.92
N SER A 45 -8.80 1.25 -4.42
CA SER A 45 -9.56 2.48 -4.63
C SER A 45 -10.35 2.78 -3.36
N SER A 46 -10.19 3.99 -2.85
CA SER A 46 -10.91 4.53 -1.70
C SER A 46 -11.84 5.66 -2.17
N PRO A 47 -13.08 5.38 -2.61
CA PRO A 47 -14.00 6.43 -3.05
C PRO A 47 -14.59 7.25 -1.89
N ARG A 48 -14.58 6.69 -0.67
CA ARG A 48 -15.18 7.29 0.54
C ARG A 48 -14.16 8.03 1.40
N MET A 49 -13.03 7.38 1.67
CA MET A 49 -11.88 7.95 2.39
C MET A 49 -10.80 8.31 1.37
N TYR A 50 -9.98 9.35 1.59
CA TYR A 50 -8.88 9.72 0.69
C TYR A 50 -9.30 9.99 -0.78
N ARG A 51 -10.51 10.53 -0.97
CA ARG A 51 -11.17 10.65 -2.30
C ARG A 51 -10.33 11.42 -3.33
N THR A 52 -9.54 12.40 -2.89
CA THR A 52 -8.73 13.24 -3.79
C THR A 52 -7.70 12.43 -4.56
N TRP A 53 -6.97 11.55 -3.87
CA TRP A 53 -5.81 10.87 -4.46
C TRP A 53 -6.04 9.38 -4.70
N SER A 54 -6.90 8.77 -3.88
CA SER A 54 -7.05 7.31 -3.83
C SER A 54 -8.36 6.77 -4.41
N ASN A 55 -9.25 7.62 -4.94
CA ASN A 55 -10.43 7.10 -5.67
C ASN A 55 -10.04 6.45 -7.01
N ILE A 56 -9.01 6.97 -7.69
CA ILE A 56 -8.55 6.43 -8.98
C ILE A 56 -7.42 5.43 -8.71
N ARG A 57 -7.54 4.23 -9.29
CA ARG A 57 -6.53 3.16 -9.13
C ARG A 57 -5.20 3.56 -9.77
N TRP A 58 -4.10 3.13 -9.16
CA TRP A 58 -2.77 3.34 -9.73
C TRP A 58 -2.62 2.76 -11.15
N GLY A 59 -1.90 3.47 -12.00
CA GLY A 59 -1.67 3.12 -13.40
C GLY A 59 -2.89 3.33 -14.30
N THR A 60 -4.01 3.87 -13.80
CA THR A 60 -5.18 4.19 -14.65
C THR A 60 -4.75 5.22 -15.71
N PRO A 61 -5.00 4.98 -17.02
CA PRO A 61 -4.61 5.94 -18.05
C PRO A 61 -5.22 7.33 -17.80
N LEU A 62 -4.39 8.36 -17.95
CA LEU A 62 -4.72 9.77 -17.77
C LEU A 62 -4.29 10.54 -19.02
N ARG A 63 -5.15 11.44 -19.49
CA ARG A 63 -4.81 12.32 -20.62
C ARG A 63 -5.49 13.67 -20.50
N GLU A 64 -5.00 14.61 -21.28
CA GLU A 64 -5.68 15.88 -21.56
C GLU A 64 -6.19 15.87 -23.00
N ARG A 65 -7.47 16.18 -23.20
CA ARG A 65 -8.08 16.30 -24.52
C ARG A 65 -8.94 17.55 -24.59
N LYS A 66 -8.59 18.48 -25.47
CA LYS A 66 -9.28 19.77 -25.64
C LYS A 66 -9.41 20.55 -24.31
N GLY A 67 -8.35 20.56 -23.51
CA GLY A 67 -8.30 21.23 -22.20
C GLY A 67 -9.03 20.51 -21.05
N ILE A 68 -9.58 19.31 -21.30
CA ILE A 68 -10.25 18.51 -20.28
C ILE A 68 -9.35 17.33 -19.90
N LEU A 69 -9.09 17.18 -18.60
CA LEU A 69 -8.46 15.99 -18.06
C LEU A 69 -9.44 14.82 -18.03
N GLU A 70 -9.02 13.69 -18.56
CA GLU A 70 -9.81 12.47 -18.68
C GLU A 70 -9.04 11.27 -18.13
N VAL A 71 -9.75 10.37 -17.44
CA VAL A 71 -9.24 9.07 -16.99
C VAL A 71 -9.98 7.94 -17.69
N TYR A 72 -9.28 6.83 -17.94
CA TYR A 72 -9.86 5.66 -18.60
C TYR A 72 -10.37 4.65 -17.56
N ILE A 73 -11.68 4.67 -17.32
CA ILE A 73 -12.35 3.84 -16.31
C ILE A 73 -13.51 3.10 -16.98
N ASN A 74 -13.65 1.80 -16.70
CA ASN A 74 -14.71 0.94 -17.24
C ASN A 74 -14.80 0.97 -18.78
N GLY A 75 -13.66 0.94 -19.45
CA GLY A 75 -13.58 0.89 -20.91
C GLY A 75 -13.84 2.23 -21.62
N LYS A 76 -13.98 3.33 -20.88
CA LYS A 76 -14.33 4.65 -21.44
C LYS A 76 -13.48 5.77 -20.84
N TRP A 77 -13.18 6.77 -21.67
CA TRP A 77 -12.60 8.03 -21.21
C TRP A 77 -13.69 8.87 -20.55
N GLN A 78 -13.44 9.30 -19.32
CA GLN A 78 -14.38 10.05 -18.50
C GLN A 78 -13.67 11.25 -17.87
N ALA A 79 -14.40 12.34 -17.63
CA ALA A 79 -13.81 13.56 -17.06
C ALA A 79 -13.26 13.28 -15.65
N LEU A 80 -12.02 13.69 -15.40
CA LEU A 80 -11.30 13.46 -14.13
C LEU A 80 -12.08 13.99 -12.91
N LYS A 81 -12.71 15.16 -13.06
CA LYS A 81 -13.52 15.83 -12.03
C LYS A 81 -14.66 14.97 -11.45
N ASN A 82 -15.08 13.91 -12.15
CA ASN A 82 -16.10 13.00 -11.65
C ASN A 82 -15.57 12.08 -10.54
N PHE A 83 -14.24 11.92 -10.46
CA PHE A 83 -13.57 10.97 -9.55
C PHE A 83 -12.75 11.67 -8.48
N THR A 84 -12.25 12.88 -8.71
CA THR A 84 -11.44 13.62 -7.75
C THR A 84 -11.72 15.11 -7.81
N SER A 85 -11.47 15.81 -6.70
CA SER A 85 -11.42 17.26 -6.63
C SER A 85 -10.07 17.85 -7.06
N ALA A 86 -9.06 17.01 -7.32
CA ALA A 86 -7.74 17.45 -7.75
C ALA A 86 -7.83 18.20 -9.08
N THR A 87 -7.29 19.41 -9.09
CA THR A 87 -7.17 20.25 -10.28
C THR A 87 -5.95 19.84 -11.11
N LYS A 88 -5.84 20.40 -12.32
CA LYS A 88 -4.65 20.22 -13.16
C LYS A 88 -3.39 20.69 -12.42
N THR A 89 -3.45 21.84 -11.76
CA THR A 89 -2.35 22.39 -10.98
C THR A 89 -1.97 21.47 -9.83
N ASP A 90 -2.93 20.96 -9.06
CA ASP A 90 -2.65 20.03 -7.96
C ASP A 90 -1.91 18.77 -8.45
N ILE A 91 -2.32 18.24 -9.61
CA ILE A 91 -1.66 17.08 -10.24
C ILE A 91 -0.23 17.41 -10.65
N GLN A 92 0.00 18.57 -11.25
CA GLN A 92 1.32 18.99 -11.70
C GLN A 92 2.25 19.28 -10.53
N ASP A 93 1.73 19.90 -9.46
CA ASP A 93 2.47 20.20 -8.25
C ASP A 93 2.82 18.91 -7.51
N TYR A 94 1.87 17.98 -7.36
CA TYR A 94 2.14 16.70 -6.71
C TYR A 94 3.12 15.84 -7.55
N HIS A 95 3.00 15.88 -8.87
CA HIS A 95 3.97 15.23 -9.76
C HIS A 95 5.37 15.90 -9.67
N GLN A 96 5.45 17.22 -9.50
CA GLN A 96 6.71 17.91 -9.27
C GLN A 96 7.35 17.50 -7.94
N GLN A 97 6.55 17.36 -6.89
CA GLN A 97 7.02 16.90 -5.58
C GLN A 97 7.56 15.46 -5.63
N LEU A 98 6.82 14.55 -6.27
CA LEU A 98 7.17 13.14 -6.33
C LEU A 98 8.28 12.83 -7.35
N TYR A 99 8.15 13.35 -8.57
CA TYR A 99 8.96 12.98 -9.74
C TYR A 99 9.86 14.12 -10.26
N GLY A 100 9.89 15.27 -9.58
CA GLY A 100 10.76 16.39 -9.96
C GLY A 100 10.38 17.08 -11.28
N SER A 101 9.19 16.82 -11.83
CA SER A 101 8.74 17.46 -13.08
C SER A 101 7.30 17.95 -13.01
N TRP A 102 7.08 19.19 -13.44
CA TRP A 102 5.76 19.83 -13.42
C TRP A 102 4.96 19.47 -14.67
N LYS A 103 4.24 18.35 -14.63
CA LYS A 103 3.44 17.85 -15.77
C LYS A 103 2.28 16.98 -15.32
N VAL A 104 1.32 16.80 -16.21
CA VAL A 104 0.29 15.77 -16.06
C VAL A 104 0.87 14.44 -16.54
N PRO A 105 0.94 13.39 -15.69
CA PRO A 105 1.43 12.09 -16.12
C PRO A 105 0.45 11.40 -17.08
N LYS A 106 0.92 10.41 -17.84
CA LYS A 106 0.09 9.60 -18.75
C LYS A 106 -0.78 8.57 -18.03
N THR A 107 -0.50 8.34 -16.76
CA THR A 107 -1.23 7.40 -15.89
C THR A 107 -1.36 8.02 -14.50
N TRP A 108 -2.39 7.62 -13.76
CA TRP A 108 -2.59 8.01 -12.37
C TRP A 108 -1.54 7.35 -11.47
N VAL A 109 -0.67 8.14 -10.85
CA VAL A 109 0.45 7.69 -10.01
C VAL A 109 0.42 8.32 -8.61
N PHE A 110 -0.78 8.70 -8.16
CA PHE A 110 -0.97 9.46 -6.93
C PHE A 110 -1.76 8.70 -5.87
N ASN A 111 -2.16 7.45 -6.15
CA ASN A 111 -2.96 6.67 -5.21
C ASN A 111 -2.12 6.29 -3.98
N ASP A 112 -2.61 6.61 -2.78
CA ASP A 112 -1.89 6.47 -1.51
C ASP A 112 -1.51 5.02 -1.17
N PHE A 113 -2.13 4.06 -1.87
CA PHE A 113 -1.92 2.63 -1.72
C PHE A 113 -1.08 2.01 -2.85
N GLY A 114 -0.44 2.86 -3.65
CA GLY A 114 0.55 2.46 -4.64
C GLY A 114 0.02 1.55 -5.75
N HIS A 115 0.92 0.82 -6.40
CA HIS A 115 0.56 0.01 -7.57
C HIS A 115 -0.21 -1.27 -7.22
N ILE A 116 -0.05 -1.79 -6.00
CA ILE A 116 -0.71 -3.00 -5.51
C ILE A 116 -0.95 -2.93 -4.00
N THR A 117 -2.05 -3.51 -3.56
CA THR A 117 -2.42 -3.60 -2.14
C THR A 117 -2.83 -5.03 -1.85
N CYS A 118 -2.26 -5.61 -0.79
CA CYS A 118 -2.60 -6.95 -0.32
C CYS A 118 -3.46 -6.85 0.95
N TYR A 119 -4.65 -7.42 0.85
CA TYR A 119 -5.68 -7.38 1.88
C TYR A 119 -5.65 -8.66 2.68
N PHE A 120 -5.96 -8.57 3.96
CA PHE A 120 -6.05 -9.71 4.86
C PHE A 120 -7.28 -9.58 5.77
N PHE A 121 -7.64 -10.67 6.43
CA PHE A 121 -8.77 -10.75 7.35
C PHE A 121 -8.42 -11.67 8.53
N GLN A 122 -9.18 -11.52 9.61
CA GLN A 122 -9.10 -12.44 10.74
C GLN A 122 -9.96 -13.68 10.45
N ASP A 123 -9.35 -14.87 10.48
CA ASP A 123 -10.01 -16.16 10.26
C ASP A 123 -10.64 -16.66 11.57
N ILE A 124 -11.89 -16.25 11.80
CA ILE A 124 -12.63 -16.47 13.04
C ILE A 124 -13.14 -17.92 13.11
N ASN A 125 -13.48 -18.51 11.97
CA ASN A 125 -14.02 -19.88 11.90
C ASN A 125 -12.97 -20.95 11.54
N LYS A 126 -11.71 -20.54 11.32
CA LYS A 126 -10.54 -21.39 11.06
C LYS A 126 -10.62 -22.15 9.73
N ASN A 127 -11.36 -21.64 8.75
CA ASN A 127 -11.49 -22.27 7.44
C ASN A 127 -10.61 -21.61 6.35
N ARG A 128 -9.89 -20.55 6.71
CA ARG A 128 -8.98 -19.77 5.84
C ARG A 128 -9.66 -19.12 4.63
N ARG A 129 -10.98 -18.92 4.68
CA ARG A 129 -11.78 -18.31 3.62
C ARG A 129 -12.54 -17.15 4.21
N LEU A 130 -12.45 -15.99 3.56
CA LEU A 130 -13.23 -14.82 3.91
C LEU A 130 -14.73 -15.10 3.71
N ASP A 131 -15.42 -15.53 4.77
CA ASP A 131 -16.85 -15.86 4.73
C ASP A 131 -17.58 -15.61 6.05
N GLY A 132 -18.90 -15.83 6.04
CA GLY A 132 -19.77 -15.58 7.19
C GLY A 132 -19.69 -14.15 7.73
N LYS A 133 -19.18 -14.01 8.96
CA LYS A 133 -19.06 -12.72 9.67
C LYS A 133 -17.71 -12.03 9.48
N GLU A 134 -16.77 -12.66 8.79
CA GLU A 134 -15.42 -12.13 8.61
C GLU A 134 -15.42 -10.98 7.60
N ARG A 135 -14.51 -10.04 7.79
CA ARG A 135 -14.38 -8.84 6.96
C ARG A 135 -12.91 -8.59 6.70
N ILE A 136 -12.62 -7.94 5.58
CA ILE A 136 -11.30 -7.39 5.31
C ILE A 136 -10.91 -6.47 6.47
N HIS A 137 -9.70 -6.65 6.98
CA HIS A 137 -9.11 -5.80 8.02
C HIS A 137 -8.96 -4.37 7.51
N ALA A 138 -8.93 -3.38 8.40
CA ALA A 138 -8.79 -1.98 7.99
C ALA A 138 -7.38 -1.65 7.47
N GLU A 139 -6.40 -2.45 7.85
CA GLU A 139 -4.99 -2.32 7.49
C GLU A 139 -4.64 -3.22 6.31
N PHE A 140 -3.69 -2.78 5.49
CA PHE A 140 -3.24 -3.51 4.30
C PHE A 140 -1.72 -3.52 4.20
N VAL A 141 -1.17 -4.46 3.42
CA VAL A 141 0.22 -4.37 2.96
C VAL A 141 0.22 -3.62 1.63
N HIS A 142 0.94 -2.51 1.55
CA HIS A 142 1.01 -1.71 0.32
C HIS A 142 2.25 -0.80 0.27
N THR A 143 2.43 -0.13 -0.84
CA THR A 143 3.45 0.91 -1.06
C THR A 143 2.80 2.30 -1.00
N THR A 144 3.60 3.36 -0.95
CA THR A 144 3.10 4.76 -0.98
C THR A 144 3.52 5.46 -2.29
N PRO A 145 2.83 6.53 -2.72
CA PRO A 145 3.22 7.32 -3.89
C PRO A 145 4.68 7.80 -3.85
N GLY A 146 5.15 8.19 -2.66
CA GLY A 146 6.54 8.59 -2.45
C GLY A 146 7.52 7.45 -2.74
N ASN A 147 7.26 6.26 -2.20
CA ASN A 147 8.12 5.10 -2.41
C ASN A 147 8.10 4.61 -3.87
N GLU A 148 6.93 4.63 -4.50
CA GLU A 148 6.79 4.33 -5.93
C GLU A 148 7.59 5.30 -6.80
N ALA A 149 7.52 6.60 -6.49
CA ALA A 149 8.26 7.61 -7.22
C ALA A 149 9.78 7.50 -7.00
N GLN A 150 10.23 7.20 -5.77
CA GLN A 150 11.63 6.94 -5.46
C GLN A 150 12.16 5.76 -6.29
N SER A 151 11.45 4.63 -6.24
CA SER A 151 11.79 3.41 -6.99
C SER A 151 11.84 3.67 -8.50
N ALA A 152 10.82 4.32 -9.06
CA ALA A 152 10.78 4.67 -10.49
C ALA A 152 11.92 5.60 -10.95
N GLN A 153 12.52 6.35 -10.02
CA GLN A 153 13.67 7.23 -10.27
C GLN A 153 15.02 6.58 -9.93
N GLY A 154 15.04 5.32 -9.49
CA GLY A 154 16.26 4.65 -9.01
C GLY A 154 16.86 5.30 -7.76
N LYS A 155 16.04 6.01 -6.97
CA LYS A 155 16.44 6.62 -5.70
C LYS A 155 16.23 5.62 -4.55
N PRO A 156 17.00 5.74 -3.45
CA PRO A 156 16.73 4.98 -2.24
C PRO A 156 15.29 5.17 -1.78
N VAL A 157 14.62 4.07 -1.45
CA VAL A 157 13.27 4.09 -0.88
C VAL A 157 13.38 4.38 0.61
N ILE A 158 12.63 5.37 1.08
CA ILE A 158 12.60 5.73 2.51
C ILE A 158 11.20 5.40 3.01
N LEU A 159 11.08 4.29 3.74
CA LEU A 159 9.82 3.90 4.35
C LEU A 159 9.50 4.80 5.54
N THR A 160 8.23 5.18 5.65
CA THR A 160 7.72 6.00 6.75
C THR A 160 6.53 5.32 7.39
N GLU A 161 6.34 5.60 8.68
CA GLU A 161 5.21 5.09 9.44
C GLU A 161 3.86 5.43 8.78
N SER A 162 2.95 4.47 8.83
CA SER A 162 1.58 4.58 8.29
C SER A 162 0.58 5.01 9.37
N HIS A 163 -0.73 4.96 9.03
CA HIS A 163 -1.82 5.03 10.00
C HIS A 163 -2.24 3.67 10.59
N GLY A 164 -1.47 2.61 10.33
CA GLY A 164 -1.73 1.23 10.77
C GLY A 164 -1.40 0.21 9.68
N CYS A 165 -1.46 0.60 8.39
CA CYS A 165 -1.05 -0.27 7.28
C CYS A 165 0.45 -0.66 7.33
N ILE A 166 0.82 -1.70 6.61
CA ILE A 166 2.21 -2.17 6.49
C ILE A 166 2.78 -1.64 5.18
N HIS A 167 3.63 -0.63 5.28
CA HIS A 167 4.35 -0.08 4.13
C HIS A 167 5.57 -0.93 3.81
N VAL A 168 5.76 -1.26 2.53
CA VAL A 168 6.90 -2.03 2.01
C VAL A 168 7.46 -1.36 0.77
N GLU A 169 8.67 -1.74 0.35
CA GLU A 169 9.25 -1.22 -0.88
C GLU A 169 8.53 -1.76 -2.13
N PRO A 170 8.45 -0.98 -3.23
CA PRO A 170 7.80 -1.43 -4.47
C PRO A 170 8.37 -2.71 -5.06
N SER A 171 9.70 -2.88 -5.11
CA SER A 171 10.30 -4.12 -5.59
C SER A 171 10.05 -5.30 -4.65
N ASP A 172 9.93 -5.04 -3.36
CA ASP A 172 9.76 -6.08 -2.35
C ASP A 172 8.35 -6.65 -2.36
N ILE A 173 7.31 -5.81 -2.48
CA ILE A 173 5.94 -6.32 -2.62
C ILE A 173 5.77 -7.15 -3.90
N ASP A 174 6.41 -6.74 -5.00
CA ASP A 174 6.45 -7.51 -6.24
C ASP A 174 7.14 -8.87 -6.04
N ASN A 175 8.28 -8.88 -5.35
CA ASN A 175 9.01 -10.10 -5.02
C ASN A 175 8.19 -11.02 -4.08
N MET A 176 7.54 -10.47 -3.06
CA MET A 176 6.69 -11.24 -2.15
C MET A 176 5.51 -11.88 -2.88
N ILE A 177 4.86 -11.15 -3.80
CA ILE A 177 3.77 -11.68 -4.63
C ILE A 177 4.30 -12.76 -5.58
N LYS A 178 5.40 -12.48 -6.29
CA LYS A 178 6.02 -13.41 -7.26
C LYS A 178 6.43 -14.73 -6.62
N ASN A 179 6.98 -14.69 -5.41
CA ASN A 179 7.38 -15.88 -4.65
C ASN A 179 6.21 -16.52 -3.89
N GLY A 180 5.00 -15.98 -4.02
CA GLY A 180 3.78 -16.53 -3.46
C GLY A 180 3.62 -16.33 -1.96
N TYR A 181 4.41 -15.44 -1.34
CA TYR A 181 4.32 -15.14 0.09
C TYR A 181 3.02 -14.40 0.43
N LEU A 182 2.52 -13.57 -0.48
CA LEU A 182 1.25 -12.85 -0.37
C LEU A 182 0.11 -13.52 -1.16
N ASN A 183 0.17 -14.84 -1.35
CA ASN A 183 -0.92 -15.59 -1.99
C ASN A 183 -2.14 -15.70 -1.06
N LYS A 184 -3.33 -15.72 -1.67
CA LYS A 184 -4.59 -15.97 -0.96
C LYS A 184 -4.50 -17.25 -0.13
N GLY A 185 -4.92 -17.14 1.13
CA GLY A 185 -4.93 -18.27 2.05
C GLY A 185 -3.61 -18.48 2.78
N ASN A 186 -2.56 -17.67 2.56
CA ASN A 186 -1.37 -17.69 3.40
C ASN A 186 -1.61 -16.99 4.73
N THR A 187 -0.87 -17.39 5.77
CA THR A 187 -0.92 -16.76 7.09
C THR A 187 -0.03 -15.52 7.12
N LEU A 188 -0.56 -14.42 7.66
CA LEU A 188 0.18 -13.23 8.04
C LEU A 188 0.18 -13.14 9.57
N ILE A 189 1.36 -13.03 10.18
CA ILE A 189 1.50 -12.86 11.63
C ILE A 189 2.10 -11.48 11.87
N ILE A 190 1.36 -10.64 12.59
CA ILE A 190 1.82 -9.32 13.03
C ILE A 190 2.14 -9.43 14.51
N HIS A 191 3.40 -9.22 14.85
CA HIS A 191 3.89 -9.24 16.23
C HIS A 191 3.63 -7.89 16.92
N SER A 192 3.55 -7.89 18.25
CA SER A 192 3.41 -6.64 19.00
C SER A 192 4.69 -5.81 18.88
N TYR A 193 4.61 -4.48 18.90
CA TYR A 193 5.78 -3.59 18.92
C TYR A 193 6.84 -3.85 20.03
N PRO A 194 6.47 -4.29 21.26
CA PRO A 194 7.48 -4.70 22.25
C PRO A 194 8.04 -6.11 22.02
N ASP A 195 7.47 -6.90 21.11
CA ASP A 195 7.97 -8.23 20.80
C ASP A 195 9.20 -8.08 19.89
N THR A 196 10.26 -8.81 20.20
CA THR A 196 11.37 -8.96 19.26
C THR A 196 10.89 -9.83 18.09
N ALA A 197 11.25 -9.45 16.85
CA ALA A 197 11.08 -10.35 15.72
C ALA A 197 11.75 -11.69 16.08
N PRO A 198 11.14 -12.85 15.73
CA PRO A 198 11.72 -14.14 16.07
C PRO A 198 13.17 -14.20 15.57
N ILE A 199 14.11 -14.36 16.51
CA ILE A 199 15.52 -14.54 16.20
C ILE A 199 15.66 -15.95 15.64
N TRP A 200 15.75 -16.06 14.32
CA TRP A 200 16.07 -17.32 13.67
C TRP A 200 17.58 -17.55 13.75
N PRO A 201 18.05 -18.78 14.04
CA PRO A 201 19.43 -19.04 14.47
C PRO A 201 20.54 -18.79 13.44
N TRP A 202 20.28 -18.12 12.32
CA TRP A 202 21.31 -17.74 11.35
C TRP A 202 21.08 -16.33 10.80
N GLY A 203 21.71 -15.35 11.47
CA GLY A 203 22.19 -14.11 10.85
C GLY A 203 21.16 -13.02 10.56
N ILE A 204 20.80 -12.24 11.59
CA ILE A 204 20.48 -10.83 11.36
C ILE A 204 21.83 -10.14 11.13
N GLY A 205 22.19 -9.91 9.87
CA GLY A 205 23.15 -8.85 9.57
C GLY A 205 22.50 -7.56 10.05
N THR A 206 23.10 -6.93 11.05
CA THR A 206 22.73 -5.59 11.48
C THR A 206 22.75 -4.65 10.27
N PRO A 207 21.67 -3.92 9.94
CA PRO A 207 21.77 -2.81 9.01
C PRO A 207 22.65 -1.70 9.63
N PRO A 208 23.33 -0.89 8.80
CA PRO A 208 24.26 0.15 9.25
C PRO A 208 23.61 1.25 10.10
#